data_AF-A0A5C6DH88-F1
#
_entry.id   AF-A0A5C6DH88-F1
#
_cell.length_a   1.000
_cell.length_b   1.000
_cell.length_c   1.000
_cell.angle_alpha   90.00
_cell.angle_beta   90.00
_cell.angle_gamma   90.00
#
_symmetry.space_group_name_H-M   'P 1'
#
loop_
_entity.id
_entity.type
_entity.pdbx_description
1 polymer ?
#
loop_
_entity_poly.entity_id
_entity_poly.type
_entity_poly.pdbx_seq_one_letter_code
_entity_poly.pdbx_strand_id
1 'polypeptide(L)'
;MKMYLLVFLFFLYQCTVVTEIIATEQVADKNKSLLVDTKCSKCSKCHTIKRVFIHARTEEEWNTVIDKMMSKVPGWISPGDAKQIFTEIITHWQERVQEMTAERKDFADNKLLFLDRCIMYHPANRILKENRSAEEWQETVKRMRSEAGEYITEEDATRIAAFLSERSEVLKEDVGSELFVAKCLVLIQEWFYN
;
A
#
# COMPACT_ATOMS: atom_id res chain seq x y z
N MET A 1 0.45 -1.41 61.80
CA MET A 1 -0.19 -0.66 60.69
C MET A 1 0.81 -0.02 59.72
N LYS A 2 1.88 0.65 60.20
CA LYS A 2 2.91 1.29 59.33
C LYS A 2 3.67 0.34 58.39
N MET A 3 3.93 -0.90 58.81
CA MET A 3 4.66 -1.89 57.99
C MET A 3 3.85 -2.39 56.78
N TYR A 4 2.54 -2.56 56.93
CA TYR A 4 1.65 -2.94 55.81
C TYR A 4 1.49 -1.81 54.79
N LEU A 5 1.52 -0.55 55.23
CA LEU A 5 1.46 0.60 54.35
C LEU A 5 2.71 0.70 53.45
N LEU A 6 3.90 0.42 54.01
CA LEU A 6 5.15 0.41 53.25
C LEU A 6 5.20 -0.71 52.21
N VAL A 7 4.73 -1.92 52.56
CA VAL A 7 4.65 -3.04 51.61
C VAL A 7 3.64 -2.75 50.50
N PHE A 8 2.50 -2.14 50.84
CA PHE A 8 1.49 -1.75 49.86
C PHE A 8 1.99 -0.65 48.91
N LEU A 9 2.68 0.37 49.43
CA LEU A 9 3.30 1.41 48.61
C LEU A 9 4.41 0.86 47.70
N PHE A 10 5.21 -0.10 48.20
CA PHE A 10 6.21 -0.77 47.38
C PHE A 10 5.56 -1.57 46.26
N PHE A 11 4.48 -2.31 46.54
CA PHE A 11 3.75 -3.08 45.53
C PHE A 11 3.12 -2.18 44.45
N LEU A 12 2.51 -1.05 44.85
CA LEU A 12 1.98 -0.07 43.91
C LEU A 12 3.08 0.54 43.03
N TYR A 13 4.24 0.85 43.61
CA TYR A 13 5.40 1.37 42.87
C TYR A 13 5.93 0.34 41.85
N GLN A 14 6.04 -0.94 42.23
CA GLN A 14 6.44 -1.99 41.29
C GLN A 14 5.39 -2.16 40.17
N CYS A 15 4.10 -2.09 40.49
CA CYS A 15 3.03 -2.14 39.48
C CYS A 15 3.12 -0.99 38.47
N THR A 16 3.33 0.25 38.93
CA THR A 16 3.43 1.40 38.02
C THR A 16 4.65 1.32 37.10
N VAL A 17 5.80 0.87 37.63
CA VAL A 17 7.02 0.69 36.84
C VAL A 17 6.83 -0.40 35.78
N VAL A 18 6.19 -1.52 36.11
CA VAL A 18 5.90 -2.59 35.15
C VAL A 18 4.95 -2.11 34.05
N THR A 19 3.91 -1.34 34.40
CA THR A 19 3.00 -0.78 33.38
C THR A 19 3.67 0.25 32.47
N GLU A 20 4.57 1.07 32.99
CA GLU A 20 5.36 2.01 32.18
C GLU A 20 6.33 1.28 31.25
N ILE A 21 7.01 0.23 31.72
CA ILE A 21 7.91 -0.59 30.88
C ILE A 21 7.13 -1.24 29.74
N ILE A 22 5.99 -1.88 30.03
CA ILE A 22 5.14 -2.51 29.00
C ILE A 22 4.61 -1.47 28.01
N ALA A 23 4.20 -0.29 28.48
CA ALA A 23 3.76 0.80 27.61
C ALA A 23 4.91 1.32 26.72
N THR A 24 6.12 1.46 27.26
CA THR A 24 7.29 1.87 26.46
C THR A 24 7.73 0.80 25.47
N GLU A 25 7.59 -0.48 25.81
CA GLU A 25 7.89 -1.60 24.91
C GLU A 25 6.83 -1.70 23.80
N GLN A 26 5.54 -1.55 24.11
CA GLN A 26 4.48 -1.45 23.10
C GLN A 26 4.63 -0.23 22.19
N VAL A 27 5.06 0.92 22.73
CA VAL A 27 5.29 2.12 21.92
C VAL A 27 6.56 1.98 21.08
N ALA A 28 7.62 1.34 21.60
CA ALA A 28 8.84 1.04 20.85
C ALA A 28 8.59 0.01 19.73
N ASP A 29 7.72 -0.96 19.97
CA ASP A 29 7.31 -1.97 18.99
C ASP A 29 6.45 -1.34 17.86
N LYS A 30 5.49 -0.48 18.21
CA LYS A 30 4.70 0.30 17.24
C LYS A 30 5.51 1.33 16.46
N ASN A 31 6.64 1.79 17.00
CA ASN A 31 7.48 2.83 16.38
C ASN A 31 8.74 2.26 15.70
N LYS A 32 8.81 0.92 15.55
CA LYS A 32 9.77 0.29 14.64
C LYS A 32 9.26 0.52 13.22
N SER A 33 9.46 1.74 12.73
CA SER A 33 9.38 2.10 11.32
C SER A 33 10.12 1.01 10.54
N LEU A 34 9.34 0.12 9.94
CA LEU A 34 9.84 -1.08 9.29
C LEU A 34 10.74 -0.67 8.14
N LEU A 35 11.85 -1.40 7.98
CA LEU A 35 12.83 -1.17 6.93
C LEU A 35 12.17 -1.11 5.54
N VAL A 36 11.03 -1.76 5.32
CA VAL A 36 10.31 -1.68 4.05
C VAL A 36 9.62 -0.32 3.81
N ASP A 37 9.11 0.34 4.85
CA ASP A 37 8.36 1.60 4.73
C ASP A 37 9.24 2.84 4.58
N THR A 38 10.41 2.86 5.23
CA THR A 38 11.32 4.01 5.19
C THR A 38 12.67 3.70 4.56
N LYS A 39 13.00 2.42 4.28
CA LYS A 39 14.37 2.01 3.98
C LYS A 39 14.59 0.89 2.96
N CYS A 40 13.58 0.36 2.23
CA CYS A 40 13.90 -0.32 0.96
C CYS A 40 14.18 0.76 -0.09
N SER A 41 15.30 1.48 0.08
CA SER A 41 15.84 2.46 -0.88
C SER A 41 16.13 1.83 -2.24
N LYS A 42 16.02 0.51 -2.35
CA LYS A 42 16.16 -0.27 -3.57
C LYS A 42 14.83 -0.38 -4.32
N CYS A 43 13.73 -0.53 -3.61
CA CYS A 43 12.39 -0.76 -4.13
C CYS A 43 11.66 0.57 -4.42
N SER A 44 11.70 1.49 -3.46
CA SER A 44 10.96 2.77 -3.50
C SER A 44 11.41 3.71 -4.62
N LYS A 45 12.61 3.48 -5.20
CA LYS A 45 13.13 4.26 -6.34
C LYS A 45 12.40 3.98 -7.65
N CYS A 46 11.75 2.82 -7.78
CA CYS A 46 11.11 2.41 -9.04
C CYS A 46 9.60 2.18 -8.89
N HIS A 47 9.09 1.94 -7.69
CA HIS A 47 7.67 1.74 -7.44
C HIS A 47 7.29 2.17 -6.02
N THR A 48 6.01 2.47 -5.80
CA THR A 48 5.50 2.71 -4.44
C THR A 48 5.62 1.44 -3.61
N ILE A 49 6.02 1.58 -2.33
CA ILE A 49 6.13 0.44 -1.41
C ILE A 49 4.78 -0.19 -1.14
N LYS A 50 3.71 0.62 -1.07
CA LYS A 50 2.34 0.14 -0.91
C LYS A 50 1.99 -0.95 -1.95
N ARG A 51 2.55 -0.89 -3.17
CA ARG A 51 2.31 -1.90 -4.21
C ARG A 51 2.76 -3.30 -3.81
N VAL A 52 3.82 -3.40 -3.01
CA VAL A 52 4.35 -4.67 -2.52
C VAL A 52 3.28 -5.38 -1.69
N PHE A 53 2.58 -4.65 -0.83
CA PHE A 53 1.67 -5.20 0.19
C PHE A 53 0.22 -5.42 -0.25
N ILE A 54 -0.12 -5.12 -1.50
CA ILE A 54 -1.48 -5.39 -2.01
C ILE A 54 -1.73 -6.86 -2.32
N HIS A 55 -0.71 -7.55 -2.83
CA HIS A 55 -0.89 -8.85 -3.47
C HIS A 55 -0.59 -9.99 -2.50
N ALA A 56 -1.63 -10.65 -1.98
CA ALA A 56 -1.44 -11.86 -1.21
C ALA A 56 -0.68 -12.88 -2.08
N ARG A 57 0.47 -13.30 -1.57
CA ARG A 57 1.39 -14.20 -2.27
C ARG A 57 1.91 -15.24 -1.30
N THR A 58 2.14 -16.44 -1.82
CA THR A 58 2.87 -17.47 -1.08
C THR A 58 4.35 -17.11 -0.97
N GLU A 59 5.05 -17.81 -0.09
CA GLU A 59 6.52 -17.71 0.03
C GLU A 59 7.23 -18.00 -1.30
N GLU A 60 6.78 -19.00 -2.05
CA GLU A 60 7.35 -19.38 -3.35
C GLU A 60 7.15 -18.27 -4.39
N GLU A 61 5.97 -17.65 -4.40
CA GLU A 61 5.66 -16.53 -5.26
C GLU A 61 6.50 -15.29 -4.91
N TRP A 62 6.73 -15.05 -3.61
CA TRP A 62 7.60 -13.96 -3.16
C TRP A 62 9.04 -14.13 -3.59
N ASN A 63 9.61 -15.33 -3.44
CA ASN A 63 10.95 -15.63 -3.94
C ASN A 63 11.04 -15.38 -5.45
N THR A 64 10.05 -15.85 -6.22
CA THR A 64 9.97 -15.60 -7.67
C THR A 64 9.93 -14.10 -8.01
N VAL A 65 9.21 -13.29 -7.22
CA VAL A 65 9.16 -11.84 -7.41
C VAL A 65 10.51 -11.19 -7.12
N ILE A 66 11.17 -11.57 -6.03
CA ILE A 66 12.47 -11.03 -5.64
C ILE A 66 13.52 -11.39 -6.70
N ASP A 67 13.55 -12.63 -7.20
CA ASP A 67 14.44 -13.07 -8.27
C ASP A 67 14.21 -12.27 -9.57
N LYS A 68 12.94 -12.00 -9.91
CA LYS A 68 12.60 -11.11 -11.03
C LYS A 68 13.10 -9.68 -10.81
N MET A 69 13.10 -9.17 -9.58
CA MET A 69 13.66 -7.83 -9.31
C MET A 69 15.18 -7.82 -9.37
N MET A 70 15.85 -8.88 -8.88
CA MET A 70 17.30 -9.06 -8.98
C MET A 70 17.76 -9.11 -10.44
N SER A 71 17.02 -9.81 -11.30
CA SER A 71 17.35 -9.93 -12.73
C SER A 71 17.07 -8.67 -13.55
N LYS A 72 16.07 -7.86 -13.15
CA LYS A 72 15.77 -6.59 -13.82
C LYS A 72 16.86 -5.54 -13.66
N VAL A 73 17.53 -5.51 -12.52
CA VAL A 73 18.66 -4.61 -12.26
C VAL A 73 19.78 -5.41 -11.58
N PRO A 74 20.62 -6.10 -12.37
CA PRO A 74 21.69 -6.94 -11.83
C PRO A 74 22.61 -6.17 -10.88
N GLY A 75 22.94 -6.76 -9.73
CA GLY A 75 23.82 -6.17 -8.72
C GLY A 75 23.15 -5.14 -7.79
N TRP A 76 21.89 -4.77 -8.05
CA TRP A 76 21.15 -3.85 -7.19
C TRP A 76 20.70 -4.50 -5.88
N ILE A 77 20.18 -5.72 -5.97
CA ILE A 77 19.77 -6.56 -4.85
C ILE A 77 20.76 -7.73 -4.81
N SER A 78 21.57 -7.82 -3.75
CA SER A 78 22.45 -8.96 -3.54
C SER A 78 21.66 -10.16 -2.99
N PRO A 79 22.20 -11.39 -3.07
CA PRO A 79 21.54 -12.55 -2.45
C PRO A 79 21.30 -12.38 -0.94
N GLY A 80 22.18 -11.66 -0.24
CA GLY A 80 21.98 -11.33 1.18
C GLY A 80 20.82 -10.36 1.41
N ASP A 81 20.69 -9.35 0.55
CA ASP A 81 19.55 -8.42 0.60
C ASP A 81 18.24 -9.13 0.27
N ALA A 82 18.25 -10.02 -0.73
CA ALA A 82 17.08 -10.79 -1.13
C ALA A 82 16.50 -11.59 0.04
N LYS A 83 17.37 -12.25 0.82
CA LYS A 83 16.97 -12.98 2.02
C LYS A 83 16.38 -12.07 3.09
N GLN A 84 16.98 -10.91 3.35
CA GLN A 84 16.47 -9.96 4.33
C GLN A 84 15.10 -9.39 3.90
N ILE A 85 14.99 -8.96 2.65
CA ILE A 85 13.73 -8.47 2.05
C ILE A 85 12.65 -9.55 2.17
N PHE A 86 12.96 -10.80 1.82
CA PHE A 86 12.02 -11.91 1.94
C PHE A 86 11.54 -12.11 3.38
N THR A 87 12.47 -12.20 4.34
CA THR A 87 12.12 -12.40 5.76
C THR A 87 11.24 -11.27 6.29
N GLU A 88 11.54 -10.02 5.95
CA GLU A 88 10.73 -8.87 6.37
C GLU A 88 9.32 -8.89 5.75
N ILE A 89 9.20 -9.18 4.46
CA ILE A 89 7.90 -9.24 3.77
C ILE A 89 7.03 -10.32 4.43
N ILE A 90 7.55 -11.54 4.61
CA ILE A 90 6.76 -12.65 5.16
C ILE A 90 6.37 -12.41 6.62
N THR A 91 7.27 -11.82 7.42
CA THR A 91 7.00 -11.55 8.84
C THR A 91 5.87 -10.55 9.05
N HIS A 92 5.76 -9.53 8.19
CA HIS A 92 4.83 -8.41 8.39
C HIS A 92 3.69 -8.35 7.38
N TRP A 93 3.63 -9.30 6.43
CA TRP A 93 2.66 -9.33 5.34
C TRP A 93 1.22 -9.11 5.82
N GLN A 94 0.79 -9.93 6.79
CA GLN A 94 -0.60 -9.98 7.23
C GLN A 94 -1.03 -8.67 7.91
N GLU A 95 -0.20 -8.13 8.80
CA GLU A 95 -0.46 -6.86 9.48
C GLU A 95 -0.58 -5.71 8.47
N ARG A 96 0.28 -5.69 7.44
CA ARG A 96 0.26 -4.63 6.42
C ARG A 96 -0.95 -4.69 5.50
N VAL A 97 -1.35 -5.89 5.07
CA VAL A 97 -2.59 -6.06 4.31
C VAL A 97 -3.77 -5.57 5.13
N GLN A 98 -3.82 -5.92 6.43
CA GLN A 98 -4.87 -5.50 7.35
C GLN A 98 -4.90 -3.97 7.57
N GLU A 99 -3.75 -3.32 7.75
CA GLU A 99 -3.68 -1.86 7.84
C GLU A 99 -4.24 -1.19 6.58
N MET A 100 -3.83 -1.67 5.41
CA MET A 100 -4.27 -1.12 4.12
C MET A 100 -5.77 -1.31 3.89
N THR A 101 -6.35 -2.45 4.28
CA THR A 101 -7.79 -2.69 4.18
C THR A 101 -8.57 -1.92 5.25
N ALA A 102 -8.02 -1.74 6.46
CA ALA A 102 -8.64 -0.94 7.52
C ALA A 102 -8.67 0.56 7.19
N GLU A 103 -7.65 1.07 6.49
CA GLU A 103 -7.61 2.45 5.99
C GLU A 103 -8.46 2.67 4.73
N ARG A 104 -9.17 1.63 4.24
CA ARG A 104 -9.99 1.73 3.02
C ARG A 104 -11.05 2.82 3.19
N LYS A 105 -10.90 3.88 2.41
CA LYS A 105 -11.89 4.93 2.27
C LYS A 105 -13.01 4.47 1.33
N ASP A 106 -14.24 4.78 1.72
CA ASP A 106 -15.39 4.70 0.84
C ASP A 106 -15.55 6.02 0.07
N PHE A 107 -15.67 5.93 -1.25
CA PHE A 107 -15.77 7.08 -2.14
C PHE A 107 -17.05 6.95 -2.93
N ALA A 108 -17.95 7.94 -2.83
CA ALA A 108 -19.13 8.03 -3.69
C ALA A 108 -18.76 8.45 -5.13
N ASP A 109 -17.69 9.23 -5.29
CA ASP A 109 -17.20 9.69 -6.58
C ASP A 109 -16.28 8.64 -7.24
N ASN A 110 -16.62 8.21 -8.47
CA ASN A 110 -15.89 7.17 -9.20
C ASN A 110 -14.48 7.61 -9.64
N LYS A 111 -14.25 8.91 -9.85
CA LYS A 111 -12.92 9.45 -10.17
C LYS A 111 -12.03 9.38 -8.94
N LEU A 112 -12.52 9.75 -7.76
CA LEU A 112 -11.76 9.62 -6.50
C LEU A 112 -11.45 8.14 -6.18
N LEU A 113 -12.44 7.27 -6.38
CA LEU A 113 -12.24 5.82 -6.25
C LEU A 113 -11.15 5.31 -7.20
N PHE A 114 -11.16 5.74 -8.47
CA PHE A 114 -10.12 5.41 -9.44
C PHE A 114 -8.73 5.92 -9.03
N LEU A 115 -8.63 7.15 -8.53
CA LEU A 115 -7.35 7.72 -8.08
C LEU A 115 -6.75 6.87 -6.95
N ASP A 116 -7.58 6.49 -5.98
CA ASP A 116 -7.12 5.70 -4.84
C ASP A 116 -6.75 4.27 -5.23
N ARG A 117 -7.64 3.56 -5.94
CA ARG A 117 -7.45 2.14 -6.25
C ARG A 117 -6.47 1.88 -7.38
N CYS A 118 -6.31 2.81 -8.31
CA CYS A 118 -5.46 2.63 -9.48
C CYS A 118 -4.22 3.52 -9.47
N ILE A 119 -4.38 4.83 -9.25
CA ILE A 119 -3.28 5.79 -9.46
C ILE A 119 -2.21 5.75 -8.36
N MET A 120 -2.57 5.32 -7.16
CA MET A 120 -1.60 5.02 -6.09
C MET A 120 -0.56 3.95 -6.48
N TYR A 121 -0.85 3.14 -7.50
CA TYR A 121 -0.05 1.98 -7.91
C TYR A 121 0.39 1.99 -9.37
N HIS A 122 -0.30 2.78 -10.19
CA HIS A 122 -0.10 2.87 -11.62
C HIS A 122 -0.04 4.33 -12.04
N PRO A 123 0.89 4.73 -12.91
CA PRO A 123 0.90 6.09 -13.41
C PRO A 123 -0.34 6.32 -14.29
N ALA A 124 -1.06 7.42 -14.05
CA ALA A 124 -2.35 7.69 -14.66
C ALA A 124 -2.30 7.67 -16.19
N ASN A 125 -1.23 8.22 -16.77
CA ASN A 125 -1.02 8.23 -18.21
C ASN A 125 -1.01 6.82 -18.83
N ARG A 126 -0.49 5.81 -18.13
CA ARG A 126 -0.47 4.42 -18.61
C ARG A 126 -1.87 3.86 -18.72
N ILE A 127 -2.75 4.21 -17.79
CA ILE A 127 -4.12 3.70 -17.79
C ILE A 127 -4.95 4.48 -18.80
N LEU A 128 -4.90 5.82 -18.72
CA LEU A 128 -5.80 6.69 -19.46
C LEU A 128 -5.58 6.64 -20.99
N LYS A 129 -4.35 6.36 -21.45
CA LYS A 129 -4.02 6.23 -22.89
C LYS A 129 -4.48 4.93 -23.55
N GLU A 130 -4.88 3.94 -22.76
CA GLU A 130 -5.32 2.65 -23.30
C GLU A 130 -6.70 2.79 -23.94
N ASN A 131 -6.85 2.32 -25.18
CA ASN A 131 -8.13 2.24 -25.86
C ASN A 131 -8.67 0.82 -25.72
N ARG A 132 -9.64 0.63 -24.82
CA ARG A 132 -10.26 -0.66 -24.52
C ARG A 132 -11.77 -0.52 -24.45
N SER A 133 -12.50 -1.56 -24.83
CA SER A 133 -13.95 -1.64 -24.67
C SER A 133 -14.36 -1.72 -23.20
N ALA A 134 -15.66 -1.60 -22.93
CA ALA A 134 -16.17 -1.73 -21.57
C ALA A 134 -15.93 -3.13 -20.99
N GLU A 135 -16.09 -4.16 -21.81
CA GLU A 135 -15.83 -5.56 -21.46
C GLU A 135 -14.34 -5.77 -21.16
N GLU A 136 -13.45 -5.25 -22.00
CA GLU A 136 -12.01 -5.34 -21.79
C GLU A 136 -11.54 -4.62 -20.51
N TRP A 137 -12.18 -3.49 -20.16
CA TRP A 137 -11.94 -2.82 -18.88
C TRP A 137 -12.44 -3.64 -17.70
N GLN A 138 -13.65 -4.22 -17.80
CA GLN A 138 -14.17 -5.10 -16.75
C GLN A 138 -13.25 -6.29 -16.49
N GLU A 139 -12.77 -6.97 -17.54
CA GLU A 139 -11.82 -8.08 -17.40
C GLU A 139 -10.52 -7.63 -16.75
N THR A 140 -10.01 -6.46 -17.15
CA THR A 140 -8.77 -5.89 -16.60
C THR A 140 -8.91 -5.62 -15.10
N VAL A 141 -9.99 -4.97 -14.67
CA VAL A 141 -10.21 -4.61 -13.27
C VAL A 141 -10.56 -5.84 -12.43
N LYS A 142 -11.30 -6.81 -12.97
CA LYS A 142 -11.55 -8.11 -12.31
C LYS A 142 -10.25 -8.87 -12.04
N ARG A 143 -9.34 -8.89 -13.00
CA ARG A 143 -8.00 -9.47 -12.80
C ARG A 143 -7.22 -8.70 -11.72
N MET A 144 -7.22 -7.36 -11.77
CA MET A 144 -6.60 -6.54 -10.73
C MET A 144 -7.18 -6.85 -9.35
N ARG A 145 -8.50 -7.03 -9.23
CA ARG A 145 -9.16 -7.44 -7.99
C ARG A 145 -8.66 -8.80 -7.50
N SER A 146 -8.58 -9.81 -8.38
CA SER A 146 -8.08 -11.14 -7.98
C SER A 146 -6.65 -11.09 -7.45
N GLU A 147 -5.88 -10.13 -7.92
CA GLU A 147 -4.51 -9.85 -7.50
C GLU A 147 -4.43 -8.97 -6.24
N ALA A 148 -5.41 -8.09 -6.02
CA ALA A 148 -5.43 -7.10 -4.94
C ALA A 148 -6.17 -7.53 -3.66
N GLY A 149 -6.69 -8.75 -3.64
CA GLY A 149 -7.43 -9.28 -2.49
C GLY A 149 -8.63 -8.40 -2.12
N GLU A 150 -8.79 -8.13 -0.83
CA GLU A 150 -9.93 -7.37 -0.29
C GLU A 150 -9.82 -5.85 -0.52
N TYR A 151 -8.68 -5.35 -1.02
CA TYR A 151 -8.50 -3.91 -1.24
C TYR A 151 -9.39 -3.36 -2.36
N ILE A 152 -9.66 -4.16 -3.39
CA ILE A 152 -10.59 -3.83 -4.48
C ILE A 152 -11.82 -4.74 -4.33
N THR A 153 -12.93 -4.18 -3.88
CA THR A 153 -14.18 -4.93 -3.77
C THR A 153 -14.80 -5.20 -5.15
N GLU A 154 -15.78 -6.09 -5.24
CA GLU A 154 -16.52 -6.32 -6.50
C GLU A 154 -17.26 -5.05 -6.96
N GLU A 155 -17.78 -4.28 -6.00
CA GLU A 155 -18.40 -2.98 -6.27
C GLU A 155 -17.36 -1.97 -6.78
N ASP A 156 -16.19 -1.89 -6.14
CA ASP A 156 -15.09 -1.02 -6.59
C ASP A 156 -14.72 -1.38 -8.04
N ALA A 157 -14.60 -2.68 -8.33
CA ALA A 157 -14.23 -3.17 -9.66
C ALA A 157 -15.24 -2.77 -10.74
N THR A 158 -16.54 -2.91 -10.44
CA THR A 158 -17.63 -2.53 -11.36
C THR A 158 -17.63 -1.02 -11.62
N ARG A 159 -17.52 -0.21 -10.56
CA ARG A 159 -17.55 1.26 -10.64
C ARG A 159 -16.32 1.81 -11.37
N ILE A 160 -15.14 1.26 -11.11
CA ILE A 160 -13.91 1.64 -11.81
C ILE A 160 -14.00 1.25 -13.29
N ALA A 161 -14.48 0.05 -13.62
CA ALA A 161 -14.62 -0.38 -15.01
C ALA A 161 -15.60 0.52 -15.78
N ALA A 162 -16.74 0.88 -15.17
CA ALA A 162 -17.69 1.83 -15.77
C ALA A 162 -17.03 3.19 -16.04
N PHE A 163 -16.37 3.78 -15.04
CA PHE A 163 -15.63 5.03 -15.19
C PHE A 163 -14.59 4.97 -16.31
N LEU A 164 -13.80 3.88 -16.37
CA LEU A 164 -12.75 3.71 -17.37
C LEU A 164 -13.30 3.56 -18.80
N SER A 165 -14.52 3.09 -18.94
CA SER A 165 -15.20 2.90 -20.24
C SER A 165 -15.79 4.23 -20.74
N GLU A 166 -16.45 4.96 -19.83
CA GLU A 166 -17.10 6.24 -20.11
C GLU A 166 -16.08 7.38 -20.33
N ARG A 167 -14.88 7.28 -19.74
CA ARG A 167 -13.86 8.34 -19.85
C ARG A 167 -13.46 8.65 -21.30
N SER A 168 -13.63 7.70 -22.21
CA SER A 168 -13.22 7.85 -23.60
C SER A 168 -14.02 8.94 -24.32
N GLU A 169 -15.24 9.24 -23.87
CA GLU A 169 -16.04 10.36 -24.35
C GLU A 169 -15.60 11.69 -23.72
N VAL A 170 -15.23 11.67 -22.44
CA VAL A 170 -14.74 12.86 -21.70
C VAL A 170 -13.38 13.36 -22.20
N LEU A 171 -12.52 12.45 -22.70
CA LEU A 171 -11.19 12.79 -23.23
C LEU A 171 -11.21 13.26 -24.70
N LYS A 172 -12.30 13.00 -25.46
CA LYS A 172 -12.42 13.42 -26.87
C LYS A 172 -12.71 14.91 -27.05
N GLU A 173 -13.29 15.58 -26.05
CA GLU A 173 -13.68 16.99 -26.16
C GLU A 173 -12.54 17.98 -25.92
N ASP A 174 -11.37 17.54 -25.44
CA ASP A 174 -10.34 18.47 -25.03
C ASP A 174 -8.92 17.93 -25.28
N VAL A 175 -8.52 18.03 -26.55
CA VAL A 175 -7.13 17.81 -27.02
C VAL A 175 -6.14 18.76 -26.28
N GLY A 176 -6.63 19.84 -25.65
CA GLY A 176 -5.84 20.76 -24.84
C GLY A 176 -5.60 20.31 -23.38
N SER A 177 -6.45 19.44 -22.83
CA SER A 177 -6.36 19.01 -21.42
C SER A 177 -5.70 17.66 -21.18
N GLU A 178 -5.22 16.98 -22.22
CA GLU A 178 -4.26 15.86 -22.08
C GLU A 178 -3.03 16.27 -21.24
N LEU A 179 -2.61 17.53 -21.33
CA LEU A 179 -1.47 18.07 -20.58
C LEU A 179 -1.88 18.66 -19.23
N PHE A 180 -3.10 19.19 -19.12
CA PHE A 180 -3.57 19.90 -17.92
C PHE A 180 -4.17 18.95 -16.88
N VAL A 181 -4.98 17.96 -17.24
CA VAL A 181 -5.49 16.96 -16.28
C VAL A 181 -4.35 16.07 -15.78
N ALA A 182 -3.40 15.70 -16.64
CA ALA A 182 -2.20 15.00 -16.20
C ALA A 182 -1.36 15.85 -15.23
N LYS A 183 -1.17 17.16 -15.49
CA LYS A 183 -0.49 18.07 -14.56
C LYS A 183 -1.26 18.31 -13.27
N CYS A 184 -2.58 18.51 -13.32
CA CYS A 184 -3.40 18.73 -12.13
C CYS A 184 -3.53 17.47 -11.26
N LEU A 185 -3.54 16.27 -11.85
CA LEU A 185 -3.50 15.02 -11.09
C LEU A 185 -2.12 14.79 -10.45
N VAL A 186 -1.03 15.20 -11.10
CA VAL A 186 0.32 15.21 -10.51
C VAL A 186 0.40 16.22 -9.35
N LEU A 187 -0.20 17.41 -9.48
CA LEU A 187 -0.24 18.42 -8.42
C LEU A 187 -1.07 17.99 -7.20
N ILE A 188 -2.16 17.22 -7.39
CA ILE A 188 -2.91 16.62 -6.26
C ILE A 188 -2.05 15.57 -5.54
N GLN A 189 -1.19 14.86 -6.27
CA GLN A 189 -0.23 13.92 -5.69
C GLN A 189 0.83 14.65 -4.82
N GLU A 190 1.20 15.88 -5.15
CA GLU A 190 2.12 16.68 -4.34
C GLU A 190 1.47 17.28 -3.06
N TRP A 191 0.14 17.46 -3.05
CA TRP A 191 -0.62 17.95 -1.89
C TRP A 191 -0.94 16.89 -0.84
N PHE A 192 -0.98 15.60 -1.22
CA PHE A 192 -1.18 14.49 -0.27
C PHE A 192 0.12 14.00 0.39
N TYR A 193 1.28 14.47 -0.06
CA TYR A 193 2.61 14.00 0.37
C TYR A 193 3.51 15.11 0.95
N ASN A 194 2.93 16.26 1.32
CA ASN A 194 3.55 17.24 2.23
C ASN A 194 2.81 17.28 3.56
#